data_AF-A0A7H8XT88-F1
#
_entry.id   AF-A0A7H8XT88-F1
#
_cell.length_a   1.000
_cell.length_b   1.000
_cell.length_c   1.000
_cell.angle_alpha   90.00
_cell.angle_beta   90.00
_cell.angle_gamma   90.00
#
_symmetry.space_group_name_H-M   'P 1'
#
loop_
_entity.id
_entity.type
_entity.pdbx_description
1 polymer ?
#
loop_
_entity_poly.entity_id
_entity_poly.type
_entity_poly.pdbx_seq_one_letter_code
_entity_poly.pdbx_strand_id
1 'polypeptide(L)'
;MTATLAGTPLLRLAVARYAVPPGEPDRTACPRCGTPLGLDRPWPALGPAARCGGCRARVGAPPGTVELAALAALAVLVAVPGAPVERAALAWWLCFAVPLVAIDVAVHRLPDRLTWPAAAGVLALYGVAAATSAGAAPWLRAAVAGAGLALAFAATTLLLGRRGFGLGDAKLALGVGALLGWHGWPVLVLGLLVTFTLSALTSLALLLARRVRWSSHLPFGPFLVLGTVAALLLAR
;
A
#
# COMPACT_ATOMS: atom_id res chain seq x y z
N MET A 1 12.72 7.44 16.52
CA MET A 1 11.98 6.21 16.92
C MET A 1 10.67 6.52 17.64
N THR A 2 10.58 7.54 18.49
CA THR A 2 9.35 7.92 19.22
C THR A 2 8.20 8.42 18.30
N ALA A 3 8.51 9.18 17.25
CA ALA A 3 7.50 9.69 16.31
C ALA A 3 6.86 8.59 15.44
N THR A 4 7.62 7.57 15.03
CA THR A 4 7.10 6.44 14.24
C THR A 4 6.09 5.62 15.03
N LEU A 5 6.33 5.45 16.33
CA LEU A 5 5.40 4.76 17.24
C LEU A 5 4.10 5.54 17.45
N ALA A 6 4.13 6.88 17.39
CA ALA A 6 2.94 7.72 17.54
C ALA A 6 1.93 7.55 16.39
N GLY A 7 2.38 7.23 15.18
CA GLY A 7 1.52 6.96 14.03
C GLY A 7 0.97 5.52 13.95
N THR A 8 1.66 4.54 14.56
CA THR A 8 1.23 3.13 14.51
C THR A 8 -0.21 2.86 14.98
N PRO A 9 -0.77 3.55 16.00
CA PRO A 9 -2.19 3.51 16.30
C PRO A 9 -3.14 3.71 15.12
N LEU A 10 -2.86 4.72 14.28
CA LEU A 10 -3.68 5.06 13.13
C LEU A 10 -3.59 3.94 12.08
N LEU A 11 -2.39 3.41 11.86
CA LEU A 11 -2.17 2.31 10.92
C LEU A 11 -2.91 1.05 11.37
N ARG A 12 -2.82 0.69 12.66
CA ARG A 12 -3.56 -0.45 13.22
C ARG A 12 -5.06 -0.25 13.09
N LEU A 13 -5.56 0.95 13.36
CA LEU A 13 -6.99 1.27 13.24
C LEU A 13 -7.45 1.15 11.79
N ALA A 14 -6.68 1.65 10.83
CA ALA A 14 -6.96 1.49 9.41
C ALA A 14 -7.07 0.01 9.04
N VAL A 15 -6.11 -0.83 9.46
CA VAL A 15 -6.18 -2.28 9.22
C VAL A 15 -7.41 -2.90 9.87
N ALA A 16 -7.68 -2.62 11.15
CA ALA A 16 -8.82 -3.20 11.87
C ALA A 16 -10.19 -2.77 11.29
N ARG A 17 -10.26 -1.56 10.73
CA ARG A 17 -11.46 -0.99 10.12
C ARG A 17 -11.73 -1.52 8.71
N TYR A 18 -10.68 -1.69 7.91
CA TYR A 18 -10.82 -1.99 6.48
C TYR A 18 -10.49 -3.45 6.09
N ALA A 19 -9.89 -4.25 6.98
CA ALA A 19 -9.70 -5.69 6.79
C ALA A 19 -11.03 -6.46 7.02
N VAL A 20 -11.99 -6.19 6.14
CA VAL A 20 -13.29 -6.87 6.05
C VAL A 20 -13.45 -7.47 4.65
N PRO A 21 -14.12 -8.63 4.52
CA PRO A 21 -14.36 -9.26 3.23
C PRO A 21 -15.00 -8.33 2.19
N PRO A 22 -14.76 -8.56 0.89
CA PRO A 22 -15.41 -7.80 -0.17
C PRO A 22 -16.95 -7.89 -0.06
N GLY A 23 -17.63 -6.76 -0.18
CA GLY A 23 -19.09 -6.65 -0.08
C GLY A 23 -19.60 -6.35 1.34
N GLU A 24 -18.76 -6.45 2.36
CA GLU A 24 -19.11 -6.04 3.71
C GLU A 24 -18.78 -4.56 3.98
N PRO A 25 -19.60 -3.86 4.80
CA PRO A 25 -19.30 -2.50 5.20
C PRO A 25 -18.05 -2.42 6.08
N ASP A 26 -17.38 -1.26 6.04
CA ASP A 26 -16.21 -0.99 6.88
C ASP A 26 -16.54 -1.16 8.36
N ARG A 27 -15.63 -1.79 9.11
CA ARG A 27 -15.87 -2.11 10.52
C ARG A 27 -15.79 -0.87 11.41
N THR A 28 -16.89 -0.55 12.09
CA THR A 28 -16.97 0.55 13.07
C THR A 28 -16.90 0.06 14.52
N ALA A 29 -17.11 -1.23 14.77
CA ALA A 29 -17.15 -1.84 16.10
C ALA A 29 -16.54 -3.25 16.11
N CYS A 30 -16.18 -3.74 17.29
CA CYS A 30 -15.69 -5.10 17.47
C CYS A 30 -16.77 -6.12 17.02
N PRO A 31 -16.44 -7.09 16.15
CA PRO A 31 -17.42 -8.06 15.65
C PRO A 31 -17.93 -9.02 16.74
N ARG A 32 -17.26 -9.11 17.89
CA ARG A 32 -17.62 -10.03 18.97
C ARG A 32 -18.48 -9.40 20.06
N CYS A 33 -18.25 -8.12 20.38
CA CYS A 33 -18.87 -7.48 21.54
C CYS A 33 -19.44 -6.08 21.25
N GLY A 34 -19.40 -5.61 20.01
CA GLY A 34 -19.98 -4.32 19.61
C GLY A 34 -19.25 -3.09 20.14
N THR A 35 -18.12 -3.23 20.85
CA THR A 35 -17.36 -2.08 21.34
C THR A 35 -16.87 -1.22 20.16
N PRO A 36 -17.14 0.09 20.13
CA PRO A 36 -16.68 0.97 19.06
C PRO A 36 -15.18 0.91 18.84
N LEU A 37 -14.76 0.94 17.57
CA LEU A 37 -13.36 1.06 17.17
C LEU A 37 -13.05 2.53 16.91
N GLY A 38 -12.22 3.12 17.78
CA GLY A 38 -11.84 4.52 17.67
C GLY A 38 -10.49 4.83 18.34
N LEU A 39 -10.08 6.09 18.21
CA LEU A 39 -8.86 6.66 18.79
C LEU A 39 -9.12 7.38 20.12
N ASP A 40 -10.38 7.45 20.52
CA ASP A 40 -10.97 8.23 21.62
C ASP A 40 -10.78 7.61 23.01
N ARG A 41 -10.07 6.48 23.13
CA ARG A 41 -9.72 5.85 24.41
C ARG A 41 -8.21 5.94 24.67
N PRO A 42 -7.76 6.07 25.95
CA PRO A 42 -6.40 6.49 26.31
C PRO A 42 -5.29 5.53 25.86
N TRP A 43 -5.66 4.33 25.45
CA TRP A 43 -4.86 3.53 24.53
C TRP A 43 -5.74 3.37 23.28
N PRO A 44 -5.24 3.65 22.07
CA PRO A 44 -6.00 3.37 20.85
C PRO A 44 -6.48 1.94 21.00
N ALA A 45 -7.75 1.66 20.70
CA ALA A 45 -8.43 0.40 21.02
C ALA A 45 -7.77 -0.88 20.41
N LEU A 46 -6.57 -0.71 19.86
CA LEU A 46 -5.63 -1.60 19.22
C LEU A 46 -4.22 -1.23 19.72
N GLY A 47 -3.81 -1.75 20.87
CA GLY A 47 -2.39 -1.82 21.21
C GLY A 47 -1.60 -2.63 20.16
N PRO A 48 -0.28 -2.82 20.30
CA PRO A 48 0.51 -3.64 19.37
C PRO A 48 -0.06 -5.05 19.17
N ALA A 49 -0.83 -5.54 20.14
CA ALA A 49 -1.54 -6.81 20.07
C ALA A 49 -2.78 -6.83 19.16
N ALA A 50 -3.27 -5.66 18.71
CA ALA A 50 -4.50 -5.47 17.92
C ALA A 50 -5.73 -6.21 18.51
N ARG A 51 -5.93 -6.06 19.83
CA ARG A 51 -7.02 -6.68 20.58
C ARG A 51 -8.03 -5.64 21.05
N CYS A 52 -9.32 -6.01 21.03
CA CYS A 52 -10.41 -5.19 21.53
C CYS A 52 -10.24 -4.87 23.02
N GLY A 53 -10.45 -3.61 23.42
CA GLY A 53 -10.40 -3.18 24.82
C GLY A 53 -11.49 -3.78 25.72
N GLY A 54 -12.65 -4.17 25.15
CA GLY A 54 -13.75 -4.80 25.89
C GLY A 54 -13.57 -6.32 26.07
N CYS A 55 -13.59 -7.06 24.96
CA CYS A 55 -13.58 -8.54 25.00
C CYS A 55 -12.22 -9.20 24.72
N ARG A 56 -11.15 -8.42 24.49
CA ARG A 56 -9.79 -8.90 24.16
C ARG A 56 -9.66 -9.78 22.91
N ALA A 57 -10.72 -9.93 22.11
CA ALA A 57 -10.67 -10.61 20.82
C ALA A 57 -9.72 -9.86 19.86
N ARG A 58 -8.99 -10.61 19.03
CA ARG A 58 -8.16 -10.02 17.97
C ARG A 58 -9.07 -9.38 16.93
N VAL A 59 -8.79 -8.14 16.57
CA VAL A 59 -9.61 -7.33 15.65
C VAL A 59 -8.79 -6.74 14.50
N GLY A 60 -7.47 -6.73 14.59
CA GLY A 60 -6.59 -6.25 13.51
C GLY A 60 -5.49 -7.26 13.18
N ALA A 61 -4.40 -6.72 12.61
CA ALA A 61 -3.24 -7.48 12.19
C ALA A 61 -2.64 -8.37 13.31
N PRO A 62 -1.83 -9.39 12.95
CA PRO A 62 -0.99 -10.09 13.91
C PRO A 62 -0.13 -9.10 14.72
N PRO A 63 0.26 -9.47 15.95
CA PRO A 63 0.91 -8.55 16.86
C PRO A 63 2.31 -8.18 16.34
N GLY A 64 2.68 -6.91 16.39
CA GLY A 64 4.01 -6.45 15.98
C GLY A 64 4.22 -6.25 14.47
N THR A 65 3.30 -6.71 13.61
CA THR A 65 3.52 -6.67 12.15
C THR A 65 3.41 -5.26 11.59
N VAL A 66 2.49 -4.45 12.10
CA VAL A 66 2.31 -3.05 11.67
C VAL A 66 3.51 -2.22 12.10
N GLU A 67 4.09 -2.50 13.26
CA GLU A 67 5.27 -1.82 13.80
C GLU A 67 6.51 -2.16 12.96
N LEU A 68 6.71 -3.45 12.66
CA LEU A 68 7.77 -3.90 11.78
C LEU A 68 7.64 -3.29 10.38
N ALA A 69 6.43 -3.24 9.83
CA ALA A 69 6.18 -2.62 8.52
C ALA A 69 6.42 -1.09 8.56
N ALA A 70 6.04 -0.42 9.64
CA ALA A 70 6.31 1.01 9.82
C ALA A 70 7.82 1.31 9.98
N LEU A 71 8.55 0.45 10.69
CA LEU A 71 10.01 0.53 10.80
C LEU A 71 10.69 0.27 9.46
N ALA A 72 10.22 -0.73 8.70
CA ALA A 72 10.71 -0.99 7.35
C ALA A 72 10.44 0.19 6.42
N ALA A 73 9.24 0.77 6.45
CA ALA A 73 8.90 1.98 5.70
C ALA A 73 9.80 3.17 6.08
N LEU A 74 10.11 3.35 7.37
CA LEU A 74 11.05 4.37 7.80
C LEU A 74 12.48 4.10 7.29
N ALA A 75 12.94 2.85 7.34
CA ALA A 75 14.24 2.47 6.82
C ALA A 75 14.34 2.76 5.31
N VAL A 76 13.28 2.45 4.55
CA VAL A 76 13.17 2.80 3.12
C VAL A 76 13.26 4.31 2.92
N LEU A 77 12.50 5.09 3.70
CA LEU A 77 12.51 6.55 3.59
C LEU A 77 13.89 7.17 3.84
N VAL A 78 14.68 6.55 4.72
CA VAL A 78 16.07 6.98 5.00
C VAL A 78 17.03 6.52 3.89
N ALA A 79 16.81 5.33 3.33
CA ALA A 79 17.71 4.72 2.34
C ALA A 79 17.50 5.27 0.92
N VAL A 80 16.29 5.70 0.55
CA VAL A 80 15.99 6.25 -0.77
C VAL A 80 16.51 7.70 -0.85
N PRO A 81 17.46 8.01 -1.74
CA PRO A 81 17.91 9.37 -1.96
C PRO A 81 16.84 10.20 -2.65
N GLY A 82 16.91 11.53 -2.52
CA GLY A 82 16.00 12.42 -3.24
C GLY A 82 15.94 13.82 -2.66
N ALA A 83 15.25 14.72 -3.35
CA ALA A 83 14.92 16.04 -2.83
C ALA A 83 13.94 15.93 -1.62
N PRO A 84 13.84 16.96 -0.76
CA PRO A 84 12.90 16.95 0.37
C PRO A 84 11.46 16.64 -0.04
N VAL A 85 11.01 17.15 -1.19
CA VAL A 85 9.66 16.92 -1.72
C VAL A 85 9.45 15.49 -2.22
N GLU A 86 10.48 14.85 -2.79
CA GLU A 86 10.43 13.45 -3.22
C GLU A 86 10.32 12.52 -2.01
N ARG A 87 11.12 12.79 -0.96
CA ARG A 87 10.98 12.09 0.32
C ARG A 87 9.63 12.34 0.97
N ALA A 88 9.07 13.55 0.87
CA ALA A 88 7.73 13.82 1.39
C ALA A 88 6.65 13.02 0.64
N ALA A 89 6.73 12.93 -0.69
CA ALA A 89 5.82 12.13 -1.50
C ALA A 89 5.94 10.62 -1.19
N LEU A 90 7.16 10.11 -1.06
CA LEU A 90 7.41 8.73 -0.65
C LEU A 90 6.89 8.45 0.76
N ALA A 91 7.18 9.33 1.73
CA ALA A 91 6.71 9.21 3.11
C ALA A 91 5.18 9.20 3.18
N TRP A 92 4.52 10.13 2.46
CA TRP A 92 3.07 10.17 2.33
C TRP A 92 2.54 8.84 1.83
N TRP A 93 3.06 8.37 0.70
CA TRP A 93 2.58 7.13 0.10
C TRP A 93 2.81 5.90 1.00
N LEU A 94 3.97 5.81 1.66
CA LEU A 94 4.29 4.71 2.58
C LEU A 94 3.33 4.66 3.79
N CYS A 95 2.87 5.81 4.29
CA CYS A 95 1.86 5.86 5.36
C CYS A 95 0.54 5.15 4.98
N PHE A 96 0.18 5.16 3.69
CA PHE A 96 -0.99 4.43 3.18
C PHE A 96 -0.63 3.02 2.71
N ALA A 97 0.56 2.82 2.14
CA ALA A 97 1.01 1.52 1.63
C ALA A 97 1.11 0.47 2.75
N VAL A 98 1.59 0.85 3.94
CA VAL A 98 1.70 -0.07 5.09
C VAL A 98 0.36 -0.71 5.47
N PRO A 99 -0.71 0.05 5.78
CA PRO A 99 -2.01 -0.55 6.08
C PRO A 99 -2.63 -1.22 4.86
N LEU A 100 -2.43 -0.70 3.64
CA LEU A 100 -2.92 -1.32 2.40
C LEU A 100 -2.36 -2.72 2.19
N VAL A 101 -1.05 -2.92 2.38
CA VAL A 101 -0.40 -4.24 2.29
C VAL A 101 -0.96 -5.20 3.34
N ALA A 102 -1.14 -4.74 4.58
CA ALA A 102 -1.70 -5.57 5.64
C ALA A 102 -3.16 -5.97 5.37
N ILE A 103 -3.96 -5.07 4.78
CA ILE A 103 -5.35 -5.35 4.40
C ILE A 103 -5.38 -6.31 3.19
N ASP A 104 -4.52 -6.08 2.19
CA ASP A 104 -4.47 -6.93 0.99
C ASP A 104 -4.08 -8.38 1.33
N VAL A 105 -3.06 -8.57 2.18
CA VAL A 105 -2.68 -9.90 2.68
C VAL A 105 -3.80 -10.57 3.47
N ALA A 106 -4.61 -9.79 4.19
CA ALA A 106 -5.68 -10.34 5.03
C ALA A 106 -6.93 -10.72 4.23
N VAL A 107 -7.35 -9.89 3.28
CA VAL A 107 -8.67 -9.99 2.63
C VAL A 107 -8.67 -9.74 1.11
N HIS A 108 -7.51 -9.61 0.46
CA HIS A 108 -7.37 -9.36 -0.99
C HIS A 108 -8.19 -8.16 -1.47
N ARG A 109 -8.15 -7.08 -0.68
CA ARG A 109 -8.93 -5.85 -0.91
C ARG A 109 -8.06 -4.64 -0.64
N LEU A 110 -8.16 -3.64 -1.53
CA LEU A 110 -7.58 -2.32 -1.32
C LEU A 110 -8.71 -1.28 -1.25
N PRO A 111 -9.00 -0.71 -0.07
CA PRO A 111 -10.08 0.25 0.12
C PRO A 111 -9.78 1.61 -0.51
N ASP A 112 -10.78 2.13 -1.23
CA ASP A 112 -10.78 3.44 -1.90
C ASP A 112 -10.42 4.60 -0.96
N ARG A 113 -10.87 4.51 0.30
CA ARG A 113 -10.58 5.50 1.36
C ARG A 113 -9.09 5.62 1.68
N LEU A 114 -8.26 4.65 1.29
CA LEU A 114 -6.81 4.70 1.44
C LEU A 114 -6.10 4.89 0.10
N THR A 115 -6.54 4.21 -0.97
CA THR A 115 -5.84 4.28 -2.26
C THR A 115 -5.94 5.64 -2.93
N TRP A 116 -7.11 6.30 -2.88
CA TRP A 116 -7.28 7.61 -3.52
C TRP A 116 -6.47 8.70 -2.83
N PRO A 117 -6.52 8.86 -1.49
CA PRO A 117 -5.66 9.83 -0.80
C PRO A 117 -4.17 9.55 -1.01
N ALA A 118 -3.76 8.28 -1.06
CA ALA A 118 -2.37 7.90 -1.32
C ALA A 118 -1.87 8.47 -2.65
N ALA A 119 -2.59 8.20 -3.75
CA ALA A 119 -2.20 8.69 -5.08
C ALA A 119 -2.36 10.21 -5.22
N ALA A 120 -3.45 10.78 -4.68
CA ALA A 120 -3.72 12.21 -4.76
C ALA A 120 -2.63 13.02 -4.03
N GLY A 121 -2.21 12.60 -2.84
CA GLY A 121 -1.16 13.30 -2.12
C GLY A 121 0.22 13.20 -2.79
N VAL A 122 0.56 12.06 -3.42
CA VAL A 122 1.77 11.95 -4.25
C VAL A 122 1.76 12.97 -5.38
N LEU A 123 0.67 13.01 -6.16
CA LEU A 123 0.54 13.93 -7.28
C LEU A 123 0.50 15.40 -6.82
N ALA A 124 -0.12 15.69 -5.68
CA ALA A 124 -0.15 17.03 -5.11
C ALA A 124 1.24 17.49 -4.65
N LEU A 125 1.98 16.64 -3.94
CA LEU A 125 3.35 16.96 -3.47
C LEU A 125 4.30 17.16 -4.65
N TYR A 126 4.23 16.30 -5.67
CA TYR A 126 4.97 16.51 -6.91
C TYR A 126 4.48 17.72 -7.70
N GLY A 127 3.21 18.09 -7.61
CA GLY A 127 2.66 19.30 -8.22
C GLY A 127 3.26 20.57 -7.60
N VAL A 128 3.43 20.58 -6.27
CA VAL A 128 4.15 21.64 -5.57
C VAL A 128 5.61 21.69 -6.03
N ALA A 129 6.29 20.54 -6.16
CA ALA A 129 7.64 20.49 -6.71
C ALA A 129 7.73 21.06 -8.14
N ALA A 130 6.78 20.70 -8.99
CA ALA A 130 6.70 21.15 -10.37
C ALA A 130 6.51 22.67 -10.49
N ALA A 131 5.68 23.24 -9.61
CA ALA A 131 5.41 24.67 -9.58
C ALA A 131 6.56 25.50 -9.02
N THR A 132 7.46 24.91 -8.22
CA THR A 132 8.49 25.64 -7.46
C THR A 132 9.90 25.45 -7.98
N SER A 133 10.25 24.26 -8.50
CA SER A 133 11.65 23.91 -8.76
C SER A 133 11.86 22.93 -9.92
N ALA A 134 11.02 21.91 -10.07
CA ALA A 134 11.27 20.78 -10.99
C ALA A 134 10.70 20.97 -12.41
N GLY A 135 9.83 21.96 -12.61
CA GLY A 135 9.10 22.17 -13.86
C GLY A 135 7.97 21.16 -14.09
N ALA A 136 7.15 21.41 -15.12
CA ALA A 136 5.93 20.63 -15.36
C ALA A 136 6.17 19.23 -15.95
N ALA A 137 7.29 19.01 -16.65
CA ALA A 137 7.51 17.77 -17.40
C ALA A 137 7.60 16.50 -16.52
N PRO A 138 8.36 16.47 -15.40
CA PRO A 138 8.39 15.31 -14.51
C PRO A 138 7.03 15.01 -13.89
N TRP A 139 6.26 16.05 -13.58
CA TRP A 139 4.91 15.90 -13.02
C TRP A 139 3.91 15.34 -14.02
N LEU A 140 3.92 15.84 -15.27
CA LEU A 140 3.08 15.28 -16.34
C LEU A 140 3.45 13.82 -16.59
N ARG A 141 4.74 13.48 -16.59
CA ARG A 141 5.19 12.09 -16.72
C ARG A 141 4.70 11.22 -15.57
N ALA A 142 4.78 11.71 -14.33
CA ALA A 142 4.22 11.01 -13.17
C ALA A 142 2.71 10.78 -13.30
N ALA A 143 1.96 11.81 -13.71
CA ALA A 143 0.51 11.70 -13.91
C ALA A 143 0.14 10.69 -15.01
N VAL A 144 0.82 10.75 -16.15
CA VAL A 144 0.61 9.82 -17.28
C VAL A 144 1.03 8.40 -16.91
N ALA A 145 2.16 8.23 -16.24
CA ALA A 145 2.62 6.92 -15.77
C ALA A 145 1.65 6.30 -14.75
N GLY A 146 1.17 7.10 -13.79
CA GLY A 146 0.15 6.69 -12.82
C GLY A 146 -1.15 6.27 -13.50
N ALA A 147 -1.72 7.14 -14.33
CA ALA A 147 -2.98 6.88 -15.02
C ALA A 147 -2.86 5.70 -16.00
N GLY A 148 -1.77 5.63 -16.75
CA GLY A 148 -1.50 4.55 -17.71
C GLY A 148 -1.36 3.20 -17.02
N LEU A 149 -0.64 3.14 -15.90
CA LEU A 149 -0.47 1.89 -15.14
C LEU A 149 -1.80 1.44 -14.51
N ALA A 150 -2.54 2.37 -13.90
CA ALA A 150 -3.86 2.09 -13.35
C ALA A 150 -4.84 1.57 -14.42
N LEU A 151 -4.84 2.21 -15.59
CA LEU A 151 -5.67 1.80 -16.72
C LEU A 151 -5.26 0.43 -17.25
N ALA A 152 -3.95 0.16 -17.39
CA ALA A 152 -3.46 -1.14 -17.82
C ALA A 152 -3.95 -2.26 -16.88
N PHE A 153 -3.86 -2.05 -15.58
CA PHE A 153 -4.32 -3.02 -14.59
C PHE A 153 -5.84 -3.19 -14.63
N ALA A 154 -6.60 -2.09 -14.67
CA ALA A 154 -8.06 -2.15 -14.78
C ALA A 154 -8.52 -2.81 -16.09
N ALA A 155 -7.82 -2.58 -17.20
CA ALA A 155 -8.08 -3.22 -18.49
C ALA A 155 -7.88 -4.72 -18.40
N THR A 156 -6.87 -5.22 -17.66
CA THR A 156 -6.76 -6.67 -17.43
C THR A 156 -7.98 -7.23 -16.72
N THR A 157 -8.55 -6.52 -15.75
CA THR A 157 -9.78 -6.96 -15.07
C THR A 157 -10.96 -7.02 -16.03
N LEU A 158 -11.10 -6.01 -16.90
CA LEU A 158 -12.19 -5.95 -17.88
C LEU A 158 -12.07 -7.05 -18.94
N LEU A 159 -10.85 -7.33 -19.42
CA LEU A 159 -10.59 -8.27 -20.51
C LEU A 159 -10.51 -9.73 -20.05
N LEU A 160 -9.94 -9.98 -18.87
CA LEU A 160 -9.67 -11.33 -18.34
C LEU A 160 -10.64 -11.73 -17.22
N GLY A 161 -11.53 -10.81 -16.80
CA GLY A 161 -12.48 -11.01 -15.72
C GLY A 161 -11.78 -11.40 -14.42
N ARG A 162 -12.18 -12.54 -13.85
CA ARG A 162 -11.57 -13.07 -12.61
C ARG A 162 -10.11 -13.46 -12.77
N ARG A 163 -9.56 -13.59 -13.97
CA ARG A 163 -8.14 -13.92 -14.19
C ARG A 163 -7.23 -12.70 -14.28
N GLY A 164 -7.80 -11.49 -14.37
CA GLY A 164 -7.06 -10.23 -14.40
C GLY A 164 -6.64 -9.77 -13.00
N PHE A 165 -5.96 -8.61 -12.95
CA PHE A 165 -5.66 -7.94 -11.69
C PHE A 165 -6.95 -7.46 -10.99
N GLY A 166 -6.90 -7.26 -9.68
CA GLY A 166 -8.02 -6.67 -8.97
C GLY A 166 -8.16 -5.17 -9.28
N LEU A 167 -9.39 -4.65 -9.30
CA LEU A 167 -9.61 -3.20 -9.37
C LEU A 167 -8.95 -2.45 -8.19
N GLY A 168 -8.72 -3.13 -7.06
CA GLY A 168 -7.94 -2.59 -5.95
C GLY A 168 -6.47 -2.36 -6.33
N ASP A 169 -5.85 -3.33 -7.02
CA ASP A 169 -4.47 -3.22 -7.48
C ASP A 169 -4.32 -2.06 -8.47
N ALA A 170 -5.29 -1.88 -9.38
CA ALA A 170 -5.31 -0.76 -10.32
C ALA A 170 -5.26 0.61 -9.61
N LYS A 171 -5.97 0.75 -8.48
CA LYS A 171 -5.97 1.99 -7.69
C LYS A 171 -4.64 2.23 -6.98
N LEU A 172 -3.99 1.18 -6.49
CA LEU A 172 -2.63 1.29 -5.94
C LEU A 172 -1.62 1.64 -7.04
N ALA A 173 -1.77 1.05 -8.22
CA ALA A 173 -0.95 1.28 -9.39
C ALA A 173 -0.93 2.77 -9.81
N LEU A 174 -2.00 3.52 -9.53
CA LEU A 174 -2.06 4.96 -9.76
C LEU A 174 -0.95 5.70 -8.99
N GLY A 175 -0.82 5.43 -7.68
CA GLY A 175 0.21 6.05 -6.84
C GLY A 175 1.61 5.53 -7.15
N VAL A 176 1.73 4.23 -7.46
CA VAL A 176 3.00 3.60 -7.84
C VAL A 176 3.54 4.17 -9.15
N GLY A 177 2.69 4.27 -10.18
CA GLY A 177 3.08 4.83 -11.45
C GLY A 177 3.44 6.32 -11.33
N ALA A 178 2.78 7.07 -10.45
CA ALA A 178 3.15 8.45 -10.15
C ALA A 178 4.53 8.55 -9.48
N LEU A 179 4.80 7.73 -8.44
CA LEU A 179 6.11 7.68 -7.79
C LEU A 179 7.23 7.33 -8.77
N LEU A 180 7.10 6.22 -9.48
CA LEU A 180 8.17 5.75 -10.37
C LEU A 180 8.30 6.62 -11.63
N GLY A 181 7.17 7.08 -12.17
CA GLY A 181 7.13 7.95 -13.35
C GLY A 181 7.77 9.31 -13.14
N TRP A 182 7.75 9.83 -11.90
CA TRP A 182 8.51 11.03 -11.54
C TRP A 182 10.00 10.88 -11.87
N HIS A 183 10.60 9.75 -11.49
CA HIS A 183 12.01 9.45 -11.72
C HIS A 183 12.32 8.99 -13.16
N GLY A 184 11.30 8.61 -13.94
CA GLY A 184 11.44 8.34 -15.37
C GLY A 184 10.82 7.02 -15.81
N TRP A 185 10.64 6.87 -17.12
CA TRP A 185 10.14 5.63 -17.72
C TRP A 185 10.98 4.39 -17.40
N PRO A 186 12.33 4.44 -17.39
CA PRO A 186 13.14 3.28 -17.04
C PRO A 186 12.89 2.81 -15.60
N VAL A 187 12.69 3.74 -14.66
CA VAL A 187 12.42 3.43 -13.25
C VAL A 187 11.05 2.77 -13.08
N LEU A 188 10.04 3.26 -13.82
CA LEU A 188 8.72 2.62 -13.89
C LEU A 188 8.83 1.18 -14.40
N VAL A 189 9.50 0.97 -15.53
CA VAL A 189 9.66 -0.36 -16.13
C VAL A 189 10.43 -1.30 -15.20
N LEU A 190 11.51 -0.82 -14.56
CA LEU A 190 12.26 -1.58 -13.58
C LEU A 190 11.39 -1.99 -12.40
N GLY A 191 10.57 -1.08 -11.85
CA GLY A 191 9.68 -1.39 -10.73
C GLY A 191 8.63 -2.44 -11.08
N LEU A 192 8.07 -2.37 -12.29
CA LEU A 192 7.15 -3.40 -12.79
C LEU A 192 7.86 -4.74 -12.99
N LEU A 193 9.06 -4.74 -13.58
CA LEU A 193 9.85 -5.94 -13.77
C LEU A 193 10.12 -6.63 -12.43
N VAL A 194 10.63 -5.90 -11.44
CA VAL A 194 10.88 -6.44 -10.10
C VAL A 194 9.58 -6.94 -9.46
N THR A 195 8.48 -6.19 -9.57
CA THR A 195 7.16 -6.60 -9.07
C THR A 195 6.74 -7.94 -9.66
N PHE A 196 6.77 -8.08 -10.99
CA PHE A 196 6.36 -9.30 -11.67
C PHE A 196 7.29 -10.46 -11.38
N THR A 197 8.61 -10.23 -11.33
CA THR A 197 9.58 -11.27 -10.97
C THR A 197 9.36 -11.77 -9.55
N LEU A 198 9.22 -10.89 -8.57
CA LEU A 198 8.97 -11.29 -7.17
C LEU A 198 7.64 -12.04 -7.02
N SER A 199 6.58 -11.55 -7.67
CA SER A 199 5.28 -12.19 -7.68
C SER A 199 5.34 -13.59 -8.33
N ALA A 200 6.00 -13.71 -9.49
CA ALA A 200 6.14 -14.98 -10.20
C ALA A 200 6.95 -16.00 -9.41
N LEU A 201 8.12 -15.61 -8.87
CA LEU A 201 8.96 -16.48 -8.05
C LEU A 201 8.23 -16.96 -6.79
N THR A 202 7.52 -16.06 -6.11
CA THR A 202 6.79 -16.41 -4.89
C THR A 202 5.60 -17.32 -5.20
N SER A 203 4.85 -17.02 -6.26
CA SER A 203 3.73 -17.85 -6.72
C SER A 203 4.21 -19.25 -7.12
N LEU A 204 5.32 -19.34 -7.85
CA LEU A 204 5.92 -20.61 -8.26
C LEU A 204 6.41 -21.41 -7.05
N ALA A 205 7.10 -20.77 -6.10
CA ALA A 205 7.57 -21.43 -4.89
C ALA A 205 6.40 -21.99 -4.05
N LEU A 206 5.32 -21.20 -3.88
CA LEU A 206 4.12 -21.64 -3.17
C LEU A 206 3.40 -22.79 -3.88
N LEU A 207 3.39 -22.78 -5.22
CA LEU A 207 2.80 -23.83 -6.03
C LEU A 207 3.61 -25.14 -5.91
N LEU A 208 4.94 -25.05 -6.00
CA LEU A 208 5.85 -26.19 -5.83
C LEU A 208 5.76 -26.77 -4.41
N ALA A 209 5.61 -25.92 -3.41
CA ALA A 209 5.36 -26.31 -2.02
C ALA A 209 3.94 -26.85 -1.77
N ARG A 210 3.09 -26.92 -2.81
CA ARG A 210 1.67 -27.34 -2.75
C ARG A 210 0.84 -26.55 -1.73
N ARG A 211 1.24 -25.31 -1.45
CA ARG A 211 0.53 -24.40 -0.53
C ARG A 211 -0.61 -23.64 -1.22
N VAL A 212 -0.53 -23.49 -2.54
CA VAL A 212 -1.54 -22.84 -3.38
C VAL A 212 -1.85 -23.70 -4.60
N ARG A 213 -3.01 -23.47 -5.21
CA ARG A 213 -3.40 -24.10 -6.47
C ARG A 213 -3.24 -23.09 -7.61
N TRP A 214 -3.21 -23.55 -8.84
CA TRP A 214 -3.23 -22.70 -10.04
C TRP A 214 -4.42 -21.72 -10.10
N SER A 215 -5.53 -22.05 -9.41
CA SER A 215 -6.72 -21.21 -9.32
C SER A 215 -6.72 -20.26 -8.11
N SER A 216 -5.67 -20.29 -7.28
CA SER A 216 -5.59 -19.46 -6.08
C SER A 216 -5.23 -18.02 -6.47
N HIS A 217 -6.00 -17.06 -5.98
CA HIS A 217 -5.64 -15.65 -6.03
C HIS A 217 -4.62 -15.33 -4.94
N LEU A 218 -3.52 -14.68 -5.33
CA LEU A 218 -2.50 -14.18 -4.42
C LEU A 218 -2.62 -12.65 -4.31
N PRO A 219 -2.30 -12.07 -3.14
CA PRO A 219 -2.35 -10.63 -2.96
C PRO A 219 -1.21 -9.99 -3.75
N PHE A 220 -1.55 -9.17 -4.75
CA PHE A 220 -0.56 -8.55 -5.64
C PHE A 220 0.02 -7.25 -5.08
N GLY A 221 -0.75 -6.55 -4.24
CA GLY A 221 -0.37 -5.29 -3.61
C GLY A 221 1.00 -5.31 -2.92
N PRO A 222 1.33 -6.31 -2.07
CA PRO A 222 2.64 -6.43 -1.44
C PRO A 222 3.80 -6.45 -2.43
N PHE A 223 3.68 -7.20 -3.54
CA PHE A 223 4.72 -7.26 -4.54
C PHE A 223 4.88 -5.94 -5.29
N LEU A 224 3.77 -5.25 -5.56
CA LEU A 224 3.79 -3.94 -6.20
C LEU A 224 4.49 -2.90 -5.31
N VAL A 225 4.26 -2.94 -4.00
CA VAL A 225 4.98 -2.09 -3.04
C VAL A 225 6.47 -2.41 -3.00
N LEU A 226 6.82 -3.71 -2.94
CA LEU A 226 8.22 -4.13 -2.92
C LEU A 226 8.96 -3.74 -4.20
N GLY A 227 8.36 -3.93 -5.38
CA GLY A 227 8.97 -3.53 -6.64
C GLY A 227 9.12 -2.01 -6.78
N THR A 228 8.17 -1.24 -6.25
CA THR A 228 8.27 0.23 -6.18
C THR A 228 9.47 0.65 -5.35
N VAL A 229 9.59 0.12 -4.13
CA VAL A 229 10.70 0.43 -3.23
C VAL A 229 12.05 0.02 -3.82
N ALA A 230 12.13 -1.19 -4.38
CA ALA A 230 13.35 -1.69 -5.00
C ALA A 230 13.78 -0.80 -6.18
N ALA A 231 12.85 -0.40 -7.05
CA ALA A 231 13.17 0.49 -8.16
C ALA A 231 13.65 1.86 -7.71
N LEU A 232 13.04 2.45 -6.68
CA LEU A 232 13.49 3.73 -6.12
C LEU A 232 14.88 3.64 -5.46
N LEU A 233 15.21 2.52 -4.83
CA LEU A 233 16.55 2.29 -4.27
C LEU A 233 17.64 2.12 -5.35
N LEU A 234 17.25 1.55 -6.50
CA LEU A 234 18.14 1.32 -7.64
C LEU A 234 18.23 2.51 -8.59
N ALA A 235 17.20 3.36 -8.62
CA ALA A 235 17.21 4.64 -9.31
C ALA A 235 18.16 5.60 -8.59
N ARG A 236 19.42 5.58 -9.03
CA ARG A 236 20.46 6.55 -8.64
C ARG A 236 20.64 7.57 -9.73
#